data_AF-A0A521YWG5-F1
#
_entry.id   AF-A0A521YWG5-F1
#
_cell.length_a   1.000
_cell.length_b   1.000
_cell.length_c   1.000
_cell.angle_alpha   90.00
_cell.angle_beta   90.00
_cell.angle_gamma   90.00
#
_symmetry.space_group_name_H-M   'P 1'
#
loop_
_entity.id
_entity.type
_entity.pdbx_description
1 polymer ?
#
loop_
_entity_poly.entity_id
_entity_poly.type
_entity_poly.pdbx_seq_one_letter_code
_entity_poly.pdbx_strand_id
1 'polypeptide(L)'
;MNRRTLCCTLAAAALLGGWSTGAIAGDAIDARAHFAHAVYSGSPDWVHDRQPQPLLRAVVVLRIRLHGDALRAEVMRYNDEQPEMLARALETVKRVRASDLPPEVRQRLTREGVIETWLFDRDGSFQVRTLAKPQRSA
;
A
#
# COMPACT_ATOMS: atom_id res chain seq x y z
N MET A 1 29.62 15.81 -67.07
CA MET A 1 29.41 14.35 -67.25
C MET A 1 30.04 13.61 -66.07
N ASN A 2 29.33 12.60 -65.54
CA ASN A 2 29.80 11.50 -64.65
C ASN A 2 29.70 11.64 -63.11
N ARG A 3 28.47 11.54 -62.60
CA ARG A 3 27.87 10.39 -61.87
C ARG A 3 28.80 9.43 -61.07
N ARG A 4 28.51 9.28 -59.77
CA ARG A 4 28.31 8.04 -58.94
C ARG A 4 28.84 8.25 -57.51
N THR A 5 27.99 8.39 -56.49
CA THR A 5 27.33 7.33 -55.68
C THR A 5 28.32 6.42 -54.96
N LEU A 6 28.30 6.44 -53.61
CA LEU A 6 28.35 5.30 -52.67
C LEU A 6 28.94 5.77 -51.33
N CYS A 7 28.07 6.01 -50.33
CA CYS A 7 28.47 5.91 -48.93
C CYS A 7 27.61 4.82 -48.31
N CYS A 8 28.29 3.73 -47.93
CA CYS A 8 27.73 2.50 -47.42
C CYS A 8 27.00 2.69 -46.09
N THR A 9 25.77 2.16 -46.05
CA THR A 9 25.15 1.42 -44.94
C THR A 9 25.80 1.53 -43.56
N LEU A 10 25.19 2.32 -42.68
CA LEU A 10 25.32 2.17 -41.23
C LEU A 10 24.31 1.15 -40.71
N ALA A 11 24.80 0.37 -39.77
CA ALA A 11 24.27 -0.89 -39.30
C ALA A 11 23.00 -0.77 -38.45
N ALA A 12 22.20 -1.84 -38.50
CA ALA A 12 21.11 -2.14 -37.60
C ALA A 12 21.60 -2.28 -36.15
N ALA A 13 20.89 -1.65 -35.21
CA ALA A 13 20.89 -2.05 -33.81
C ALA A 13 19.45 -2.39 -33.42
N ALA A 14 19.22 -3.69 -33.25
CA ALA A 14 17.95 -4.30 -32.97
C ALA A 14 17.41 -3.87 -31.61
N LEU A 15 16.09 -3.63 -31.61
CA LEU A 15 15.22 -3.48 -30.46
C LEU A 15 15.31 -4.75 -29.59
N LEU A 16 15.95 -4.66 -28.43
CA LEU A 16 15.65 -5.56 -27.32
C LEU A 16 14.98 -4.74 -26.23
N GLY A 17 13.66 -4.65 -26.37
CA GLY A 17 12.78 -4.27 -25.27
C GLY A 17 12.96 -5.27 -24.14
N GLY A 18 13.69 -4.87 -23.12
CA GLY A 18 13.61 -5.50 -21.82
C GLY A 18 12.20 -5.28 -21.30
N TRP A 19 11.32 -6.25 -21.49
CA TRP A 19 10.08 -6.32 -20.74
C TRP A 19 10.47 -6.48 -19.29
N SER A 20 10.41 -5.39 -18.54
CA SER A 20 10.34 -5.44 -17.09
C SER A 20 9.21 -6.42 -16.77
N THR A 21 9.55 -7.63 -16.34
CA THR A 21 8.61 -8.50 -15.63
C THR A 21 8.39 -7.85 -14.27
N GLY A 22 7.68 -6.72 -14.27
CA GLY A 22 6.95 -6.30 -13.08
C GLY A 22 6.02 -7.45 -12.79
N ALA A 23 6.29 -8.18 -11.70
CA ALA A 23 5.38 -9.19 -11.21
C ALA A 23 4.03 -8.50 -11.00
N ILE A 24 3.14 -8.72 -11.95
CA ILE A 24 1.74 -8.32 -11.85
C ILE A 24 1.22 -9.26 -10.77
N ALA A 25 1.15 -8.78 -9.52
CA ALA A 25 0.43 -9.46 -8.45
C ALA A 25 -1.07 -9.33 -8.75
N GLY A 26 -1.50 -9.92 -9.87
CA GLY A 26 -2.87 -10.07 -10.28
C GLY A 26 -3.49 -11.23 -9.53
N ASP A 27 -4.41 -10.87 -8.63
CA ASP A 27 -5.65 -11.60 -8.34
C ASP A 27 -5.53 -13.07 -7.86
N ALA A 28 -5.21 -13.21 -6.57
CA ALA A 28 -5.61 -14.35 -5.76
C ALA A 28 -5.74 -13.85 -4.31
N ILE A 29 -6.94 -13.36 -4.00
CA ILE A 29 -7.36 -12.65 -2.78
C ILE A 29 -6.54 -11.38 -2.48
N ASP A 30 -7.21 -10.23 -2.53
CA ASP A 30 -6.63 -8.97 -2.09
C ASP A 30 -6.53 -8.95 -0.56
N ALA A 31 -5.46 -9.59 -0.05
CA ALA A 31 -5.16 -9.65 1.38
C ALA A 31 -5.04 -8.25 2.00
N ARG A 32 -4.64 -7.25 1.21
CA ARG A 32 -4.57 -5.87 1.64
C ARG A 32 -5.98 -5.30 1.80
N ALA A 33 -6.90 -5.51 0.85
CA ALA A 33 -8.30 -5.11 1.00
C ALA A 33 -9.00 -5.80 2.18
N HIS A 34 -8.83 -7.12 2.34
CA HIS A 34 -9.39 -7.84 3.51
C HIS A 34 -8.85 -7.31 4.83
N PHE A 35 -7.55 -7.08 4.92
CA PHE A 35 -6.93 -6.47 6.09
C PHE A 35 -7.48 -5.06 6.35
N ALA A 36 -7.58 -4.23 5.31
CA ALA A 36 -8.11 -2.88 5.39
C ALA A 36 -9.57 -2.85 5.90
N HIS A 37 -10.41 -3.75 5.40
CA HIS A 37 -11.78 -3.90 5.90
C HIS A 37 -11.80 -4.33 7.37
N ALA A 38 -10.93 -5.26 7.78
CA ALA A 38 -10.85 -5.68 9.17
C ALA A 38 -10.40 -4.53 10.11
N VAL A 39 -9.51 -3.65 9.65
CA VAL A 39 -9.13 -2.42 10.37
C VAL A 39 -10.36 -1.52 10.57
N TYR A 40 -11.17 -1.34 9.52
CA TYR A 40 -12.40 -0.53 9.61
C TYR A 40 -13.41 -1.14 10.57
N SER A 41 -13.67 -2.45 10.47
CA SER A 41 -14.57 -3.16 11.37
C SER A 41 -14.11 -3.13 12.83
N GLY A 42 -12.80 -3.17 13.08
CA GLY A 42 -12.23 -3.12 14.43
C GLY A 42 -12.10 -1.72 15.03
N SER A 43 -12.25 -0.65 14.22
CA SER A 43 -12.05 0.74 14.67
C SER A 43 -13.07 1.73 14.10
N PRO A 44 -14.38 1.46 14.21
CA PRO A 44 -15.43 2.27 13.56
C PRO A 44 -15.40 3.74 14.01
N ASP A 45 -15.03 4.02 15.26
CA ASP A 45 -15.01 5.39 15.80
C ASP A 45 -13.86 6.26 15.29
N TRP A 46 -12.89 5.67 14.58
CA TRP A 46 -11.68 6.36 14.12
C TRP A 46 -11.60 6.47 12.59
N VAL A 47 -12.48 5.79 11.87
CA VAL A 47 -12.48 5.77 10.40
C VAL A 47 -13.59 6.64 9.81
N HIS A 48 -13.39 7.09 8.58
CA HIS A 48 -14.40 7.80 7.81
C HIS A 48 -14.32 7.43 6.32
N ASP A 49 -15.38 7.72 5.56
CA ASP A 49 -15.42 7.57 4.09
C ASP A 49 -15.48 8.93 3.36
N ARG A 50 -15.06 10.00 4.03
CA ARG A 50 -14.95 11.32 3.39
C ARG A 50 -13.77 11.34 2.41
N GLN A 51 -13.85 12.21 1.39
CA GLN A 51 -12.70 12.49 0.53
C GLN A 51 -11.47 12.89 1.38
N PRO A 52 -10.27 12.34 1.15
CA PRO A 52 -9.08 12.77 1.87
C PRO A 52 -8.88 14.28 1.76
N GLN A 53 -8.65 14.93 2.90
CA GLN A 53 -8.43 16.38 2.92
C GLN A 53 -7.10 16.74 2.24
N PRO A 54 -6.96 17.96 1.70
CA PRO A 54 -5.66 18.53 1.41
C PRO A 54 -4.85 18.66 2.71
N LEU A 55 -3.57 18.29 2.67
CA LEU A 55 -2.65 18.34 3.83
C LEU A 55 -3.11 17.48 5.02
N LEU A 56 -2.78 16.19 4.97
CA LEU A 56 -2.97 15.25 6.07
C LEU A 56 -2.19 15.69 7.32
N ARG A 57 -2.74 15.40 8.50
CA ARG A 57 -2.06 15.61 9.79
C ARG A 57 -0.83 14.73 9.92
N ALA A 58 -0.95 13.47 9.52
CA ALA A 58 0.13 12.51 9.50
C ALA A 58 -0.13 11.40 8.48
N VAL A 59 0.96 10.78 8.02
CA VAL A 59 0.93 9.56 7.22
C VAL A 59 1.76 8.52 7.94
N VAL A 60 1.14 7.40 8.29
CA VAL A 60 1.83 6.27 8.93
C VAL A 60 1.81 5.10 7.97
N VAL A 61 2.96 4.48 7.72
CA VAL A 61 3.09 3.30 6.87
C VAL A 61 3.60 2.16 7.72
N LEU A 62 2.85 1.06 7.76
CA LEU A 62 3.22 -0.14 8.51
C LEU A 62 3.30 -1.34 7.57
N ARG A 63 4.27 -2.22 7.82
CA ARG A 63 4.27 -3.59 7.29
C ARG A 63 3.63 -4.49 8.34
N ILE A 64 2.61 -5.24 7.95
CA ILE A 64 1.83 -6.10 8.82
C ILE A 64 2.08 -7.56 8.44
N ARG A 65 2.40 -8.38 9.42
CA ARG A 65 2.57 -9.83 9.28
C ARG A 65 1.81 -10.57 10.35
N LEU A 66 1.36 -11.78 10.02
CA LEU A 66 0.77 -12.68 11.00
C LEU A 66 1.86 -13.58 11.60
N HIS A 67 1.97 -13.58 12.93
CA HIS A 67 2.89 -14.43 13.68
C HIS A 67 2.10 -15.25 14.71
N GLY A 68 1.93 -16.55 14.42
CA GLY A 68 0.94 -17.36 15.14
C GLY A 68 -0.46 -16.79 14.89
N ASP A 69 -1.18 -16.44 15.96
CA ASP A 69 -2.50 -15.80 15.88
C ASP A 69 -2.46 -14.28 16.07
N ALA A 70 -1.28 -13.67 16.21
CA ALA A 70 -1.13 -12.24 16.46
C ALA A 70 -0.60 -11.50 15.24
N LEU A 71 -1.24 -10.39 14.88
CA LEU A 71 -0.70 -9.46 13.90
C LEU A 71 0.44 -8.64 14.53
N ARG A 72 1.55 -8.54 13.80
CA ARG A 72 2.71 -7.71 14.14
C ARG A 72 2.85 -6.61 13.12
N ALA A 73 3.06 -5.40 13.60
CA ALA A 73 3.34 -4.23 12.78
C ALA A 73 4.81 -3.85 12.91
N GLU A 74 5.45 -3.67 11.77
CA GLU A 74 6.77 -3.04 11.64
C GLU A 74 6.56 -1.63 11.07
N VAL A 75 7.14 -0.64 11.73
CA VAL A 75 6.99 0.77 11.34
C VAL A 75 7.90 1.06 10.17
N MET A 76 7.32 1.42 9.02
CA MET A 76 8.07 1.81 7.83
C MET A 76 8.21 3.33 7.70
N ARG A 77 7.17 4.07 8.10
CA ARG A 77 7.15 5.54 8.10
C ARG A 77 6.19 6.03 9.17
N TYR A 78 6.57 7.12 9.82
CA TYR A 78 5.70 7.90 10.69
C TYR A 78 6.18 9.37 10.71
N ASN A 79 5.47 10.23 11.44
CA ASN A 79 5.89 11.60 11.70
C ASN A 79 6.31 11.73 13.17
N ASP A 80 7.57 12.12 13.43
CA ASP A 80 8.12 12.29 14.78
C ASP A 80 7.37 13.35 15.61
N GLU A 81 6.79 14.35 14.96
CA GLU A 81 6.01 15.42 15.62
C GLU A 81 4.60 14.98 16.02
N GLN A 82 4.14 13.82 15.53
CA GLN A 82 2.78 13.31 15.75
C GLN A 82 2.82 11.84 16.25
N PRO A 83 3.54 11.52 17.34
CA PRO A 83 3.74 10.15 17.81
C PRO A 83 2.43 9.45 18.20
N GLU A 84 1.41 10.20 18.61
CA GLU A 84 0.09 9.67 18.94
C GLU A 84 -0.66 9.13 17.71
N MET A 85 -0.34 9.58 16.50
CA MET A 85 -0.87 9.02 15.26
C MET A 85 -0.27 7.65 14.95
N LEU A 86 1.04 7.48 15.21
CA LEU A 86 1.68 6.17 15.15
C LEU A 86 1.06 5.22 16.18
N ALA A 87 0.90 5.67 17.43
CA ALA A 87 0.27 4.87 18.48
C ALA A 87 -1.15 4.43 18.10
N ARG A 88 -1.95 5.32 17.51
CA ARG A 88 -3.29 5.00 17.01
C ARG A 88 -3.27 3.99 15.87
N ALA A 89 -2.38 4.14 14.88
CA ALA A 89 -2.25 3.16 13.80
C ALA A 89 -1.87 1.76 14.34
N LEU A 90 -0.88 1.68 15.24
CA LEU A 90 -0.49 0.42 15.88
C LEU A 90 -1.63 -0.21 16.69
N GLU A 91 -2.43 0.61 17.37
CA GLU A 91 -3.60 0.14 18.11
C GLU A 91 -4.67 -0.46 17.17
N THR A 92 -4.90 0.15 16.01
CA THR A 92 -5.86 -0.40 15.03
C THR A 92 -5.43 -1.78 14.53
N VAL A 93 -4.11 -2.04 14.38
CA VAL A 93 -3.59 -3.36 14.00
C VAL A 93 -3.89 -4.39 15.08
N LYS A 94 -3.73 -4.04 16.36
CA LYS A 94 -4.02 -4.95 17.50
C LYS A 94 -5.50 -5.30 17.62
N ARG A 95 -6.38 -4.39 17.18
CA ARG A 95 -7.84 -4.60 17.19
C ARG A 95 -8.32 -5.58 16.12
N VAL A 96 -7.51 -5.81 15.07
CA VAL A 96 -7.83 -6.82 14.07
C VAL A 96 -7.58 -8.21 14.65
N ARG A 97 -8.63 -9.02 14.72
CA ARG A 97 -8.51 -10.43 15.09
C ARG A 97 -8.13 -11.26 13.87
N ALA A 98 -7.05 -12.03 13.96
CA ALA A 98 -6.61 -12.88 12.86
C ALA A 98 -7.70 -13.89 12.43
N SER A 99 -8.49 -14.39 13.38
CA SER A 99 -9.63 -15.28 13.14
C SER A 99 -10.66 -14.73 12.16
N ASP A 100 -10.80 -13.41 12.09
CA ASP A 100 -11.82 -12.72 11.28
C ASP A 100 -11.35 -12.56 9.81
N LEU A 101 -10.09 -12.88 9.52
CA LEU A 101 -9.53 -12.86 8.18
C LEU A 101 -9.69 -14.22 7.50
N PRO A 102 -9.95 -14.29 6.17
CA PRO A 102 -10.01 -15.55 5.44
C PRO A 102 -8.71 -16.39 5.58
N PRO A 103 -8.78 -17.74 5.59
CA PRO A 103 -7.60 -18.60 5.74
C PRO A 103 -6.46 -18.30 4.77
N GLU A 104 -6.78 -18.05 3.51
CA GLU A 104 -5.85 -17.64 2.46
C GLU A 104 -5.14 -16.31 2.76
N VAL A 105 -5.85 -15.34 3.35
CA VAL A 105 -5.33 -14.03 3.75
C VAL A 105 -4.37 -14.22 4.91
N ARG A 106 -4.76 -15.03 5.90
CA ARG A 106 -3.86 -15.40 7.01
C ARG A 106 -2.58 -16.04 6.50
N GLN A 107 -2.70 -17.03 5.61
CA GLN A 107 -1.54 -17.71 5.03
C GLN A 107 -0.60 -16.73 4.31
N ARG A 108 -1.17 -15.78 3.56
CA ARG A 108 -0.41 -14.74 2.88
C ARG A 108 0.24 -13.75 3.85
N LEU A 109 -0.48 -13.33 4.89
CA LEU A 109 0.07 -12.46 5.94
C LEU A 109 1.23 -13.11 6.69
N THR A 110 1.21 -14.43 6.87
CA THR A 110 2.33 -15.18 7.47
C THR A 110 3.55 -15.23 6.54
N ARG A 111 3.36 -15.48 5.24
CA ARG A 111 4.48 -15.63 4.27
C ARG A 111 5.06 -14.29 3.81
N GLU A 112 4.19 -13.37 3.41
CA GLU A 112 4.56 -12.14 2.70
C GLU A 112 4.33 -10.91 3.58
N GLY A 113 3.22 -10.92 4.32
CA GLY A 113 2.68 -9.73 4.96
C GLY A 113 2.01 -8.79 3.95
N VAL A 114 1.52 -7.66 4.45
CA VAL A 114 0.99 -6.54 3.66
C VAL A 114 1.64 -5.24 4.12
N ILE A 115 1.68 -4.24 3.25
CA ILE A 115 2.04 -2.87 3.65
C ILE A 115 0.75 -2.07 3.58
N GLU A 116 0.38 -1.35 4.63
CA GLU A 116 -0.79 -0.47 4.62
C GLU A 116 -0.39 0.94 5.07
N THR A 117 -1.17 1.94 4.65
CA THR A 117 -0.91 3.35 4.95
C THR A 117 -2.14 3.98 5.59
N TRP A 118 -1.97 4.53 6.79
CA TRP A 118 -2.97 5.34 7.48
C TRP A 118 -2.78 6.80 7.09
N LEU A 119 -3.84 7.39 6.57
CA LEU A 119 -3.94 8.79 6.16
C LEU A 119 -4.75 9.52 7.23
N PHE A 120 -4.07 10.21 8.16
CA PHE A 120 -4.73 10.88 9.27
C PHE A 120 -5.16 12.30 8.90
N ASP A 121 -6.42 12.61 9.16
CA ASP A 121 -6.99 13.95 9.03
C ASP A 121 -6.66 14.81 10.27
N ARG A 122 -6.99 16.10 10.20
CA ARG A 122 -6.69 17.08 11.28
C ARG A 122 -7.38 16.74 12.60
N ASP A 123 -8.57 16.14 12.54
CA ASP A 123 -9.36 15.69 13.70
C ASP A 123 -8.82 14.39 14.32
N GLY A 124 -7.80 13.77 13.70
CA GLY A 124 -7.18 12.53 14.16
C GLY A 124 -7.96 11.26 13.79
N SER A 125 -9.04 11.38 13.00
CA SER A 125 -9.64 10.27 12.27
C SER A 125 -8.77 9.91 11.06
N PHE A 126 -8.99 8.75 10.45
CA PHE A 126 -8.16 8.29 9.34
C PHE A 126 -8.90 7.48 8.28
N GLN A 127 -8.23 7.34 7.14
CA GLN A 127 -8.51 6.31 6.15
C GLN A 127 -7.28 5.43 5.94
N VAL A 128 -7.49 4.15 5.60
CA VAL A 128 -6.39 3.34 5.06
C VAL A 128 -6.34 3.52 3.55
N ARG A 129 -5.14 3.63 2.97
CA ARG A 129 -4.97 3.98 1.55
C ARG A 129 -5.70 3.03 0.61
N THR A 130 -5.81 1.75 0.97
CA THR A 130 -6.51 0.74 0.17
C THR A 130 -8.00 1.04 -0.01
N LEU A 131 -8.64 1.68 0.98
CA LEU A 131 -10.06 2.03 0.94
C LEU A 131 -10.31 3.53 0.72
N ALA A 132 -9.25 4.35 0.77
CA ALA A 132 -9.36 5.78 0.61
C ALA A 132 -9.77 6.17 -0.82
N LYS A 133 -10.68 7.13 -0.94
CA LYS A 133 -11.01 7.76 -2.23
C LYS A 133 -9.80 8.49 -2.81
N PRO A 134 -9.65 8.61 -4.14
CA PRO A 134 -8.50 9.28 -4.76
C PRO A 134 -8.34 10.71 -4.26
N GLN A 135 -7.18 11.07 -3.70
CA GLN A 135 -6.96 12.45 -3.25
C GLN A 135 -6.98 13.41 -4.46
N ARG A 136 -7.77 14.47 -4.38
CA ARG A 136 -7.80 15.50 -5.43
C ARG A 136 -6.47 16.26 -5.40
N SER A 137 -5.74 16.25 -6.51
CA SER A 137 -4.57 17.12 -6.69
C SER A 137 -5.02 18.57 -6.57
N ALA A 138 -4.31 19.35 -5.75
CA ALA A 138 -4.52 20.78 -5.61
C ALA A 138 -4.15 21.51 -6.92
#